data_AF-A0A2L0UIK6-F1
#
_entry.id   AF-A0A2L0UIK6-F1
#
_cell.length_a   1.000
_cell.length_b   1.000
_cell.length_c   1.000
_cell.angle_alpha   90.00
_cell.angle_beta   90.00
_cell.angle_gamma   90.00
#
_symmetry.space_group_name_H-M   'P 1'
#
loop_
_entity.id
_entity.type
_entity.pdbx_description
1 polymer ?
#
loop_
_entity_poly.entity_id
_entity_poly.type
_entity_poly.pdbx_seq_one_letter_code
_entity_poly.pdbx_strand_id
1 'polypeptide(L)'
;MEQTFTAELFEWRGPAPFYWVTVPEEVCEYVRIEAGRATYGWGVIPVSVRIGGTGWETSLLPRDGGYVLPVKKVVRLQERINEGRAVAVALQVASRGGRAANGTGSTM
;
A
#
# COMPACT_ATOMS: atom_id res chain seq x y z
N MET A 1 -2.65 -13.53 -4.01
CA MET A 1 -4.09 -13.23 -3.90
C MET A 1 -4.29 -11.73 -3.62
N GLU A 2 -5.42 -11.16 -4.00
CA GLU A 2 -5.80 -9.78 -3.68
C GLU A 2 -6.68 -9.79 -2.41
N GLN A 3 -6.30 -9.00 -1.41
CA GLN A 3 -7.03 -8.81 -0.16
C GLN A 3 -7.66 -7.43 -0.15
N THR A 4 -8.94 -7.33 0.19
CA THR A 4 -9.61 -6.04 0.28
C THR A 4 -9.93 -5.73 1.73
N PHE A 5 -9.60 -4.54 2.19
CA PHE A 5 -9.87 -4.09 3.55
C PHE A 5 -10.19 -2.60 3.58
N THR A 6 -10.85 -2.17 4.64
CA THR A 6 -11.12 -0.75 4.88
C THR A 6 -10.16 -0.23 5.93
N ALA A 7 -9.50 0.89 5.64
CA ALA A 7 -8.59 1.54 6.59
C ALA A 7 -8.75 3.05 6.57
N GLU A 8 -8.52 3.69 7.71
CA GLU A 8 -8.56 5.14 7.84
C GLU A 8 -7.26 5.75 7.33
N LEU A 9 -7.39 6.79 6.49
CA LEU A 9 -6.27 7.59 6.03
C LEU A 9 -5.86 8.58 7.12
N PHE A 10 -4.62 8.52 7.58
CA PHE A 10 -4.07 9.48 8.53
C PHE A 10 -2.90 10.26 7.92
N GLU A 11 -2.76 11.53 8.30
CA GLU A 11 -1.57 12.31 8.00
C GLU A 11 -0.49 12.03 9.05
N TRP A 12 0.77 11.96 8.62
CA TRP A 12 1.90 11.85 9.54
C TRP A 12 3.04 12.81 9.15
N ARG A 13 3.73 13.34 10.16
CA ARG A 13 4.82 14.29 9.94
C ARG A 13 6.11 13.55 9.58
N GLY A 14 6.52 13.63 8.31
CA GLY A 14 7.77 13.08 7.78
C GLY A 14 8.10 13.65 6.39
N PRO A 15 9.29 13.35 5.82
CA PRO A 15 9.56 13.69 4.43
C PRO A 15 8.51 13.03 3.52
N ALA A 16 8.03 13.76 2.51
CA ALA A 16 6.92 13.34 1.64
C ALA A 16 7.07 11.86 1.20
N PRO A 17 6.01 11.03 1.23
CA PRO A 17 4.57 11.33 1.26
C PRO A 17 4.00 11.64 2.66
N PHE A 18 2.90 12.40 2.73
CA PHE A 18 2.29 12.85 3.99
C PHE A 18 1.12 11.98 4.49
N TYR A 19 0.68 10.97 3.73
CA TYR A 19 -0.53 10.22 4.07
C TYR A 19 -0.33 8.71 4.02
N TRP A 20 -0.88 8.03 5.02
CA TRP A 20 -0.76 6.59 5.21
C TRP A 20 -2.09 5.98 5.62
N VAL A 21 -2.23 4.68 5.38
CA VAL A 21 -3.29 3.85 5.95
C VAL A 21 -2.66 2.70 6.74
N THR A 22 -3.30 2.35 7.86
CA THR A 22 -2.88 1.21 8.67
C THR A 22 -3.46 -0.06 8.08
N VAL A 23 -2.61 -1.05 7.84
CA VAL A 23 -3.07 -2.36 7.38
C VAL A 23 -3.62 -3.12 8.60
N PRO A 24 -4.85 -3.67 8.55
CA PRO A 24 -5.39 -4.46 9.64
C PRO A 24 -4.55 -5.73 9.88
N GLU A 25 -4.58 -6.23 11.11
CA GLU A 25 -3.74 -7.35 11.55
C GLU A 25 -3.92 -8.60 10.68
N GLU A 26 -5.17 -8.91 10.27
CA GLU A 26 -5.51 -10.03 9.38
C GLU A 26 -4.76 -9.96 8.05
N VAL A 27 -4.67 -8.76 7.46
CA VAL A 27 -3.96 -8.53 6.20
C VAL A 27 -2.45 -8.49 6.45
N CYS A 28 -2.00 -8.01 7.62
CA CYS A 28 -0.60 -8.06 8.02
C CYS A 28 -0.09 -9.50 8.12
N GLU A 29 -0.87 -10.42 8.68
CA GLU A 29 -0.50 -11.84 8.79
C GLU A 29 -0.38 -12.46 7.39
N TYR A 30 -1.38 -12.24 6.52
CA TYR A 30 -1.33 -12.67 5.12
C TYR A 30 -0.07 -12.13 4.42
N VAL A 31 0.22 -10.84 4.57
CA VAL A 31 1.41 -10.20 4.01
C VAL A 31 2.69 -10.85 4.53
N ARG A 32 2.78 -11.18 5.82
CA ARG A 32 3.95 -11.87 6.41
C ARG A 32 4.15 -13.25 5.82
N ILE A 33 3.08 -14.02 5.66
CA ILE A 33 3.11 -15.37 5.08
C ILE A 33 3.61 -15.30 3.64
N GLU A 34 3.04 -14.41 2.83
CA GLU A 34 3.42 -14.24 1.43
C GLU A 34 4.84 -13.65 1.28
N ALA A 35 5.21 -12.67 2.12
CA ALA A 35 6.54 -12.09 2.12
C ALA A 35 7.62 -13.07 2.57
N GLY A 36 7.32 -13.94 3.54
CA GLY A 36 8.18 -15.05 3.94
C GLY A 36 8.49 -15.99 2.78
N ARG A 37 7.52 -16.18 1.87
CA ARG A 37 7.70 -16.92 0.61
C ARG A 37 8.47 -16.13 -0.46
N ALA A 38 8.43 -14.80 -0.41
CA ALA A 38 9.05 -13.92 -1.42
C ALA A 38 10.54 -13.61 -1.17
N THR A 39 11.07 -13.88 0.03
CA THR A 39 12.50 -13.83 0.40
C THR A 39 13.27 -12.61 -0.13
N TYR A 40 12.75 -11.40 0.11
CA TYR A 40 13.58 -10.20 0.09
C TYR A 40 13.82 -9.80 1.55
N GLY A 41 15.02 -10.11 2.07
CA GLY A 41 15.47 -9.84 3.44
C GLY A 41 15.70 -8.36 3.76
N TRP A 42 14.87 -7.46 3.24
CA TRP A 42 15.06 -6.00 3.30
C TRP A 42 13.96 -5.24 4.06
N GLY A 43 13.06 -5.93 4.75
CA GLY A 43 12.04 -5.30 5.61
C GLY A 43 10.94 -4.52 4.88
N VAL A 44 11.06 -4.29 3.57
CA VAL A 44 10.06 -3.67 2.71
C VAL A 44 9.42 -4.72 1.80
N ILE A 45 8.09 -4.78 1.80
CA ILE A 45 7.34 -5.79 1.06
C ILE A 45 6.68 -5.13 -0.15
N PRO A 46 7.04 -5.48 -1.39
CA PRO A 46 6.42 -4.91 -2.57
C PRO A 46 4.98 -5.39 -2.70
N VAL A 47 4.08 -4.42 -2.84
CA VAL A 47 2.63 -4.65 -2.97
C VAL A 47 2.06 -3.81 -4.11
N SER A 48 1.13 -4.40 -4.84
CA SER A 48 0.24 -3.67 -5.73
C SER A 48 -1.01 -3.33 -4.93
N VAL A 49 -1.39 -2.05 -4.91
CA VAL A 49 -2.58 -1.59 -4.20
C VAL A 49 -3.52 -0.85 -5.11
N ARG A 50 -4.82 -0.90 -4.82
CA ARG A 50 -5.86 -0.17 -5.54
C ARG A 50 -6.84 0.42 -4.54
N ILE A 51 -7.15 1.69 -4.72
CA ILE A 51 -8.23 2.36 -3.98
C ILE A 51 -9.21 2.89 -5.02
N GLY A 52 -10.47 2.49 -4.90
CA GLY A 52 -11.50 2.81 -5.90
C GLY A 52 -11.08 2.35 -7.29
N GLY A 53 -10.91 3.30 -8.22
CA GLY A 53 -10.45 3.03 -9.59
C GLY A 53 -8.94 3.15 -9.78
N THR A 54 -8.22 3.67 -8.79
CA THR A 54 -6.81 4.03 -8.93
C THR A 54 -5.89 2.96 -8.35
N GLY A 55 -5.17 2.23 -9.21
CA GLY A 55 -4.16 1.24 -8.84
C GLY A 55 -2.73 1.79 -8.92
N TRP A 56 -1.88 1.47 -7.94
CA TRP A 56 -0.45 1.77 -7.99
C TRP A 56 0.38 0.74 -7.23
N GLU A 57 1.65 0.64 -7.61
CA GLU A 57 2.61 -0.19 -6.90
C GLU A 57 3.36 0.64 -5.85
N THR A 58 3.57 0.03 -4.68
CA THR A 58 4.31 0.61 -3.57
C THR A 58 4.90 -0.50 -2.68
N SER A 59 5.56 -0.13 -1.60
CA SER A 59 6.00 -1.09 -0.58
C SER A 59 5.35 -0.79 0.76
N LEU A 60 5.02 -1.84 1.50
CA LEU A 60 4.59 -1.74 2.89
C LEU A 60 5.80 -1.44 3.77
N LEU A 61 5.63 -0.50 4.70
CA LEU A 61 6.65 -0.18 5.69
C LEU A 61 6.24 -0.79 7.05
N PRO A 62 7.15 -1.47 7.75
CA PRO A 62 6.88 -2.00 9.07
C PRO A 62 6.77 -0.85 10.08
N ARG A 63 5.72 -0.85 10.90
CA ARG A 63 5.50 0.18 11.92
C ARG A 63 4.69 -0.38 13.10
N ASP A 64 5.16 -0.11 14.32
CA ASP A 64 4.46 -0.45 15.57
C ASP A 64 3.98 -1.92 15.65
N GLY A 65 4.76 -2.86 15.09
CA GLY A 65 4.38 -4.27 15.05
C GLY A 65 3.38 -4.65 13.96
N GLY A 66 2.94 -3.72 13.12
CA GLY A 66 2.13 -3.92 11.92
C GLY A 66 2.78 -3.37 10.66
N TYR A 67 1.97 -3.08 9.64
CA TYR A 67 2.40 -2.43 8.40
C TYR A 67 1.58 -1.18 8.10
N VAL A 68 2.25 -0.17 7.53
CA VAL A 68 1.59 1.02 6.98
C VAL A 68 1.81 1.09 5.48
N LEU A 69 0.74 1.49 4.78
CA LEU A 69 0.74 1.68 3.35
C LEU A 69 0.78 3.18 3.04
N PRO A 70 1.81 3.68 2.36
CA PRO A 70 1.84 5.08 1.93
C PRO A 70 0.86 5.31 0.77
N VAL A 71 0.04 6.35 0.89
CA VAL A 71 -0.92 6.75 -0.14
C VAL A 71 -0.39 7.95 -0.90
N LYS A 72 -0.22 7.80 -2.23
CA LYS A 72 0.28 8.87 -3.09
C LYS A 72 -0.73 10.02 -3.16
N LYS A 73 -0.23 11.26 -3.23
CA LYS A 73 -1.06 12.46 -3.39
C LYS A 73 -1.98 12.36 -4.61
N VAL A 74 -1.51 11.82 -5.73
CA VAL A 74 -2.30 11.65 -6.95
C VAL A 74 -3.53 10.78 -6.74
N VAL A 75 -3.41 9.70 -5.96
CA VAL A 75 -4.54 8.79 -5.64
C VAL A 75 -5.57 9.53 -4.81
N ARG A 76 -5.13 10.27 -3.79
CA ARG A 76 -6.05 11.06 -2.94
C ARG A 76 -6.81 12.11 -3.74
N LEU A 77 -6.14 12.77 -4.69
CA LEU A 77 -6.76 13.77 -5.54
C LEU A 77 -7.78 13.16 -6.51
N GLN A 78 -7.46 12.01 -7.12
CA GLN A 78 -8.36 11.30 -8.04
C GLN A 78 -9.60 10.76 -7.33
N GLU A 79 -9.41 10.09 -6.20
CA GLU A 79 -10.49 9.44 -5.43
C GLU A 79 -11.16 10.39 -4.42
N ARG A 80 -10.74 11.66 -4.38
CA ARG A 80 -11.21 12.71 -3.45
C ARG A 80 -11.20 12.23 -1.98
N ILE A 81 -10.07 11.68 -1.55
CA ILE A 81 -9.87 11.12 -0.21
C ILE A 81 -9.24 12.17 0.71
N ASN A 82 -9.96 12.51 1.78
CA ASN A 82 -9.48 13.39 2.83
C ASN A 82 -8.90 12.58 4.01
N GLU A 83 -8.13 13.25 4.86
CA GLU A 83 -7.69 12.70 6.15
C GLU A 83 -8.90 12.29 7.00
N GLY A 84 -8.75 11.24 7.80
CA GLY A 84 -9.79 10.70 8.67
C GLY A 84 -10.87 9.92 7.93
N ARG A 85 -10.74 9.73 6.62
CA ARG A 85 -11.71 8.98 5.81
C ARG A 85 -11.30 7.51 5.75
N ALA A 86 -12.26 6.63 6.03
CA ALA A 86 -12.15 5.21 5.75
C ALA A 86 -12.18 4.98 4.22
N VAL A 87 -11.18 4.27 3.70
CA VAL A 87 -11.04 3.93 2.28
C VAL A 87 -10.92 2.43 2.10
N ALA A 88 -11.60 1.92 1.07
CA ALA A 88 -11.46 0.54 0.65
C ALA A 88 -10.17 0.37 -0.16
N VAL A 89 -9.25 -0.43 0.37
CA VAL A 89 -7.95 -0.73 -0.20
C VAL A 89 -7.95 -2.19 -0.62
N ALA A 90 -7.76 -2.43 -1.91
CA ALA A 90 -7.36 -3.74 -2.41
C ALA A 90 -5.83 -3.81 -2.43
N LEU A 91 -5.26 -4.87 -1.86
CA LEU A 91 -3.83 -5.07 -1.70
C LEU A 91 -3.44 -6.47 -2.16
N GLN A 92 -2.37 -6.54 -2.94
CA GLN A 92 -1.81 -7.78 -3.42
C GLN A 92 -0.29 -7.77 -3.22
N VAL A 93 0.24 -8.81 -2.58
CA VAL A 93 1.69 -9.00 -2.46
C VAL A 93 2.26 -9.42 -3.82
N ALA A 94 3.28 -8.72 -4.29
CA ALA A 94 3.97 -9.07 -5.53
C ALA A 94 4.88 -10.28 -5.27
N SER A 95 4.56 -11.44 -5.86
CA SER A 95 5.42 -12.62 -5.78
C SER A 95 6.52 -12.58 -6.85
N ARG A 96 7.62 -13.29 -6.59
CA ARG A 96 8.83 -13.41 -7.42
C ARG A 96 8.48 -13.76 -8.88
N GLY A 97 8.43 -12.75 -9.75
CA GLY A 97 8.22 -12.90 -11.19
C GLY A 97 7.29 -11.87 -11.82
N GLY A 98 6.47 -11.18 -11.03
CA GLY A 98 5.47 -10.25 -11.55
C GLY A 98 5.91 -8.78 -11.49
N ARG A 99 7.05 -8.42 -12.08
CA ARG A 99 7.26 -7.00 -12.44
C ARG A 99 6.39 -6.74 -13.66
N ALA A 100 5.09 -6.53 -13.45
CA ALA A 100 4.25 -5.90 -14.45
C ALA A 100 4.71 -4.45 -14.52
N ALA A 101 5.72 -4.20 -15.34
CA ALA A 101 6.17 -2.87 -15.72
C ALA A 101 5.00 -2.11 -16.33
N ASN A 102 4.20 -1.42 -15.52
CA ASN A 102 3.12 -0.58 -16.01
C ASN A 102 3.12 0.75 -15.25
N GLY A 103 3.53 1.79 -15.98
CA GLY A 103 3.18 3.17 -15.67
C GLY A 103 4.33 4.02 -15.17
N THR A 104 5.28 4.31 -16.06
CA THR A 104 5.95 5.61 -16.08
C THR A 104 4.85 6.68 -16.02
N GLY A 105 4.64 7.26 -14.84
CA GLY A 105 3.94 8.52 -14.75
C GLY A 105 4.80 9.54 -15.48
N SER A 106 4.50 9.75 -16.76
CA SER A 106 5.02 10.89 -17.52
C SER A 106 4.56 12.13 -16.77
N THR A 107 5.45 12.71 -15.99
CA THR A 107 5.32 14.08 -15.53
C THR A 107 5.86 14.90 -16.69
N MET A 108 4.95 15.53 -17.43
CA MET A 108 5.27 16.64 -18.32
C MET A 108 5.93 17.78 -17.55
#